data_AF-A0A2S6GGL7-F1
#
_entry.id   AF-A0A2S6GGL7-F1
#
_cell.length_a   1.000
_cell.length_b   1.000
_cell.length_c   1.000
_cell.angle_alpha   90.00
_cell.angle_beta   90.00
_cell.angle_gamma   90.00
#
_symmetry.space_group_name_H-M   'P 1'
#
loop_
_entity.id
_entity.type
_entity.pdbx_description
1 polymer ?
#
loop_
_entity_poly.entity_id
_entity_poly.type
_entity_poly.pdbx_seq_one_letter_code
_entity_poly.pdbx_strand_id
1 'polypeptide(L)'
;MPSGGRRRRVAVPLVAAALAAAPTAAHAQPSTRPDPFATAQTKGTRVEREISGAGAVARFWADYSAGATGDAIRKSAAIVDARLRAQGTAADPVRRAVRMLAAHATGDHRRAWCERLSLDGARVPAEHAEFVTAALAASDQALGLARPVPVPTAPGAYTDHLAARMADGDTRTFYWSDGAPTTGQQYVLDLGRVRPVERVAVAMGTAQRPLDVLRSGVLEGSVDGVTWTTVRRLTGHATVAADFGAARDLRYLRLRATAGQRHWLAVREITVRPGPADVYTDGDPTTGLRGRAAEVPLGTAEAIDRIVVLAGPDTPAGAKVEVRDQAGGWHTVGRLGGEYTDVEARGAVADGVRVVLPVGQAGVRGVDSTGIDVREIVVRPAE
;
A
#
# COMPACT_ATOMS: atom_id res chain seq x y z
N MET A 1 -69.61 -18.38 -30.72
CA MET A 1 -69.55 -16.91 -30.65
C MET A 1 -68.80 -16.50 -29.39
N PRO A 2 -67.58 -15.95 -29.48
CA PRO A 2 -66.87 -15.38 -28.34
C PRO A 2 -67.00 -13.85 -28.32
N SER A 3 -67.22 -13.29 -27.13
CA SER A 3 -66.92 -11.91 -26.76
C SER A 3 -66.11 -12.01 -25.47
N GLY A 4 -64.80 -11.78 -25.46
CA GLY A 4 -64.22 -10.45 -25.51
C GLY A 4 -63.86 -10.05 -24.08
N GLY A 5 -62.59 -10.08 -23.69
CA GLY A 5 -62.25 -9.75 -22.30
C GLY A 5 -60.80 -9.94 -21.87
N ARG A 6 -59.91 -9.12 -22.43
CA ARG A 6 -58.69 -8.58 -21.79
C ARG A 6 -57.65 -9.59 -21.25
N ARG A 7 -56.67 -9.90 -22.11
CA ARG A 7 -55.31 -10.29 -21.69
C ARG A 7 -54.68 -9.15 -20.89
N ARG A 8 -54.49 -9.34 -19.58
CA ARG A 8 -53.59 -8.49 -18.79
C ARG A 8 -52.15 -8.80 -19.22
N ARG A 9 -51.56 -7.91 -20.00
CA ARG A 9 -50.11 -7.87 -20.21
C ARG A 9 -49.49 -7.50 -18.87
N VAL A 10 -48.81 -8.46 -18.24
CA VAL A 10 -47.87 -8.15 -17.15
C VAL A 10 -46.67 -7.49 -17.82
N ALA A 11 -46.65 -6.17 -17.81
CA ALA A 11 -45.46 -5.40 -18.11
C ALA A 11 -44.51 -5.61 -16.94
N VAL A 12 -43.44 -6.37 -17.16
CA VAL A 12 -42.25 -6.33 -16.30
C VAL A 12 -41.67 -4.92 -16.46
N PRO A 13 -41.58 -4.09 -15.40
CA PRO A 13 -40.84 -2.86 -15.52
C PRO A 13 -39.37 -3.23 -15.66
N LEU A 14 -38.85 -3.06 -16.88
CA LEU A 14 -37.43 -2.82 -17.11
C LEU A 14 -37.07 -1.59 -16.26
N VAL A 15 -36.43 -1.82 -15.11
CA VAL A 15 -35.74 -0.76 -14.39
C VAL A 15 -34.55 -0.40 -15.28
N ALA A 16 -34.77 0.60 -16.15
CA ALA A 16 -33.69 1.33 -16.77
C ALA A 16 -32.89 1.96 -15.63
N ALA A 17 -31.68 1.44 -15.40
CA ALA A 17 -30.68 2.12 -14.60
C ALA A 17 -30.43 3.47 -15.27
N ALA A 18 -31.04 4.53 -14.73
CA ALA A 18 -30.67 5.89 -15.08
C ALA A 18 -29.19 6.03 -14.75
N LEU A 19 -28.36 6.23 -15.79
CA LEU A 19 -27.03 6.80 -15.64
C LEU A 19 -27.23 8.16 -14.96
N ALA A 20 -27.08 8.18 -13.64
CA ALA A 20 -26.86 9.41 -12.92
C ALA A 20 -25.51 9.95 -13.37
N ALA A 21 -25.56 11.15 -13.95
CA ALA A 21 -24.40 11.93 -14.34
C ALA A 21 -23.33 11.90 -13.24
N ALA A 22 -22.09 11.64 -13.66
CA ALA A 22 -20.92 11.77 -12.81
C ALA A 22 -20.98 13.10 -12.06
N PRO A 23 -20.73 13.12 -10.73
CA PRO A 23 -20.41 14.37 -10.10
C PRO A 23 -19.16 14.89 -10.80
N THR A 24 -19.31 16.03 -11.48
CA THR A 24 -18.23 16.87 -11.97
C THR A 24 -17.10 16.84 -10.96
N ALA A 25 -15.92 16.45 -11.45
CA ALA A 25 -14.67 16.48 -10.71
C ALA A 25 -14.50 17.85 -10.05
N ALA A 26 -14.91 17.93 -8.78
CA ALA A 26 -14.42 18.95 -7.89
C ALA A 26 -12.92 18.72 -7.86
N HIS A 27 -12.19 19.63 -8.50
CA HIS A 27 -10.74 19.70 -8.43
C HIS A 27 -10.34 19.54 -6.97
N ALA A 28 -9.81 18.36 -6.63
CA ALA A 28 -9.10 18.17 -5.39
C ALA A 28 -7.92 19.13 -5.45
N GLN A 29 -8.06 20.26 -4.75
CA GLN A 29 -6.95 21.17 -4.54
C GLN A 29 -5.82 20.34 -3.94
N PRO A 30 -4.62 20.35 -4.54
CA PRO A 30 -3.48 19.72 -3.91
C PRO A 30 -3.33 20.37 -2.53
N SER A 31 -3.20 19.55 -1.50
CA SER A 31 -2.84 20.01 -0.16
C SER A 31 -1.50 20.76 -0.27
N THR A 32 -1.55 22.08 -0.39
CA THR A 32 -0.40 22.96 -0.46
C THR A 32 0.22 23.06 0.92
N ARG A 33 0.97 22.03 1.32
CA ARG A 33 2.06 22.27 2.25
C ARG A 33 3.09 23.08 1.45
N PRO A 34 3.44 24.31 1.86
CA PRO A 34 4.42 25.10 1.12
C PRO A 34 5.74 24.32 1.06
N ASP A 35 6.29 24.17 -0.14
CA ASP A 35 7.62 23.64 -0.37
C ASP A 35 8.63 24.55 0.35
N PRO A 36 9.37 24.06 1.37
CA PRO A 36 10.34 24.86 2.11
C PRO A 36 11.54 25.28 1.24
N PHE A 37 11.65 24.78 0.01
CA PHE A 37 12.75 25.07 -0.93
C PHE A 37 12.32 25.81 -2.20
N ALA A 38 11.06 26.27 -2.28
CA ALA A 38 10.61 27.12 -3.39
C ALA A 38 11.39 28.45 -3.39
N THR A 39 12.31 28.60 -4.34
CA THR A 39 13.21 29.76 -4.41
C THR A 39 12.63 30.85 -5.30
N ALA A 40 12.46 32.06 -4.74
CA ALA A 40 12.19 33.27 -5.52
C ALA A 40 13.38 33.58 -6.44
N GLN A 41 13.12 33.77 -7.73
CA GLN A 41 14.16 34.14 -8.70
C GLN A 41 14.58 35.60 -8.51
N THR A 42 15.81 35.83 -8.06
CA THR A 42 16.45 37.15 -8.09
C THR A 42 17.48 37.22 -9.21
N LYS A 43 17.30 38.18 -10.10
CA LYS A 43 18.18 38.50 -11.24
C LYS A 43 19.55 39.02 -10.75
N GLY A 44 20.61 38.32 -11.17
CA GLY A 44 21.86 38.89 -11.70
C GLY A 44 22.86 39.56 -10.73
N THR A 45 24.00 38.89 -10.52
CA THR A 45 25.36 39.48 -10.65
C THR A 45 26.40 38.36 -10.67
N ARG A 46 27.27 38.39 -11.69
CA ARG A 46 28.28 37.39 -12.00
C ARG A 46 29.51 37.59 -11.12
N VAL A 47 29.49 36.94 -9.96
CA VAL A 47 30.66 36.40 -9.27
C VAL A 47 30.30 34.95 -9.05
N GLU A 48 31.09 33.99 -9.54
CA GLU A 48 30.90 32.56 -9.23
C GLU A 48 31.07 32.38 -7.72
N ARG A 49 30.01 32.65 -6.95
CA ARG A 49 29.93 32.18 -5.57
C ARG A 49 30.00 30.67 -5.67
N GLU A 50 31.06 30.09 -5.11
CA GLU A 50 31.14 28.65 -4.89
C GLU A 50 29.82 28.18 -4.28
N ILE A 51 29.10 27.34 -5.02
CA ILE A 51 27.88 26.73 -4.51
C ILE A 51 28.30 25.84 -3.33
N SER A 52 27.76 26.11 -2.14
CA SER A 52 28.00 25.30 -0.95
C SER A 52 27.50 23.86 -1.17
N GLY A 53 27.94 22.90 -0.34
CA GLY A 53 27.43 21.52 -0.40
C GLY A 53 25.90 21.46 -0.31
N ALA A 54 25.31 22.20 0.62
CA ALA A 54 23.86 22.32 0.75
C ALA A 54 23.20 22.97 -0.49
N GLY A 55 23.80 24.02 -1.06
CA GLY A 55 23.30 24.64 -2.29
C GLY A 55 23.36 23.70 -3.50
N ALA A 56 24.36 22.84 -3.57
CA ALA A 56 24.47 21.83 -4.63
C ALA A 56 23.37 20.76 -4.48
N VAL A 57 23.10 20.30 -3.26
CA VAL A 57 22.00 19.36 -2.97
C VAL A 57 20.65 19.97 -3.33
N ALA A 58 20.38 21.21 -2.94
CA ALA A 58 19.12 21.89 -3.27
C ALA A 58 18.92 22.04 -4.79
N ARG A 59 19.98 22.41 -5.52
CA ARG A 59 19.93 22.48 -6.99
C ARG A 59 19.67 21.12 -7.63
N PHE A 60 20.36 20.08 -7.17
CA PHE A 60 20.12 18.71 -7.65
C PHE A 60 18.67 18.27 -7.42
N TRP A 61 18.13 18.56 -6.23
CA TRP A 61 16.73 18.24 -5.91
C TRP A 61 15.76 18.97 -6.83
N ALA A 62 16.00 20.25 -7.13
CA ALA A 62 15.18 21.01 -8.07
C ALA A 62 15.25 20.45 -9.49
N ASP A 63 16.45 20.10 -9.98
CA ASP A 63 16.62 19.47 -11.29
C ASP A 63 15.88 18.11 -11.36
N TYR A 64 16.03 17.26 -10.34
CA TYR A 64 15.36 15.96 -10.26
C TYR A 64 13.84 16.11 -10.24
N SER A 65 13.33 17.00 -9.39
CA SER A 65 11.89 17.25 -9.23
C SER A 65 11.26 17.87 -10.48
N ALA A 66 12.04 18.58 -11.28
CA ALA A 66 11.64 19.09 -12.60
C ALA A 66 11.70 18.01 -13.71
N GLY A 67 12.07 16.76 -13.39
CA GLY A 67 12.13 15.66 -14.34
C GLY A 67 13.41 15.62 -15.18
N ALA A 68 14.53 16.21 -14.71
CA ALA A 68 15.80 16.10 -15.41
C ALA A 68 16.28 14.63 -15.47
N THR A 69 16.67 14.18 -16.66
CA THR A 69 17.15 12.81 -16.92
C THR A 69 18.49 12.82 -17.68
N GLY A 70 19.05 11.65 -17.96
CA GLY A 70 20.23 11.49 -18.81
C GLY A 70 21.48 12.25 -18.34
N ASP A 71 22.09 13.04 -19.21
CA ASP A 71 23.31 13.79 -18.90
C ASP A 71 23.11 14.92 -17.89
N ALA A 72 21.93 15.56 -17.90
CA ALA A 72 21.65 16.70 -17.05
C ALA A 72 21.69 16.29 -15.57
N ILE A 73 20.97 15.22 -15.23
CA ILE A 73 20.94 14.71 -13.85
C ILE A 73 22.28 14.12 -13.42
N ARG A 74 23.01 13.46 -14.33
CA ARG A 74 24.36 12.93 -14.05
C ARG A 74 25.36 14.05 -13.72
N LYS A 75 25.33 15.15 -14.48
CA LYS A 75 26.17 16.33 -14.22
C LYS A 75 25.83 16.97 -12.89
N SER A 76 24.54 17.15 -12.59
CA SER A 76 24.06 17.72 -11.32
C SER A 76 24.50 16.85 -10.13
N ALA A 77 24.34 15.53 -10.22
CA ALA A 77 24.82 14.57 -9.21
C ALA A 77 26.35 14.63 -9.00
N ALA A 78 27.13 14.72 -10.09
CA ALA A 78 28.59 14.81 -10.01
C ALA A 78 29.06 16.10 -9.30
N ILE A 79 28.35 17.21 -9.47
CA ILE A 79 28.62 18.46 -8.73
C ILE A 79 28.42 18.23 -7.23
N VAL A 80 27.29 17.61 -6.84
CA VAL A 80 27.04 17.32 -5.41
C VAL A 80 28.13 16.40 -4.84
N ASP A 81 28.48 15.34 -5.56
CA ASP A 81 29.50 14.39 -5.12
C ASP A 81 30.87 15.08 -4.93
N ALA A 82 31.29 15.93 -5.87
CA ALA A 82 32.53 16.70 -5.76
C ALA A 82 32.53 17.64 -4.54
N ARG A 83 31.40 18.28 -4.24
CA ARG A 83 31.27 19.20 -3.08
C ARG A 83 31.28 18.48 -1.74
N LEU A 84 30.63 17.31 -1.68
CA LEU A 84 30.47 16.57 -0.43
C LEU A 84 31.64 15.62 -0.14
N ARG A 85 32.48 15.27 -1.13
CA ARG A 85 33.70 14.47 -0.89
C ARG A 85 34.64 15.12 0.13
N ALA A 86 34.76 16.45 0.12
CA ALA A 86 35.61 17.20 1.05
C ALA A 86 35.15 17.09 2.52
N GLN A 87 33.92 16.66 2.77
CA GLN A 87 33.33 16.51 4.11
C GLN A 87 33.50 15.10 4.70
N GLY A 88 34.18 14.18 3.97
CA GLY A 88 34.46 12.83 4.44
C GLY A 88 33.23 11.92 4.52
N THR A 89 33.30 10.90 5.39
CA THR A 89 32.30 9.83 5.49
C THR A 89 30.95 10.29 6.04
N ALA A 90 30.90 11.42 6.74
CA ALA A 90 29.66 11.98 7.29
C ALA A 90 28.63 12.33 6.19
N ALA A 91 29.10 12.69 5.00
CA ALA A 91 28.24 13.02 3.86
C ALA A 91 27.89 11.80 2.97
N ASP A 92 28.39 10.60 3.29
CA ASP A 92 28.16 9.40 2.48
C ASP A 92 26.68 9.08 2.24
N PRO A 93 25.78 9.16 3.25
CA PRO A 93 24.35 8.92 3.03
C PRO A 93 23.75 9.92 2.04
N VAL A 94 24.19 11.18 2.07
CA VAL A 94 23.69 12.21 1.15
C VAL A 94 24.15 11.92 -0.28
N ARG A 95 25.41 11.55 -0.46
CA ARG A 95 25.93 11.16 -1.78
C ARG A 95 25.25 9.90 -2.32
N ARG A 96 24.92 8.93 -1.45
CA ARG A 96 24.13 7.73 -1.79
C ARG A 96 22.72 8.10 -2.24
N ALA A 97 22.01 8.96 -1.49
CA ALA A 97 20.68 9.43 -1.87
C ALA A 97 20.67 10.13 -3.23
N VAL A 98 21.69 10.95 -3.53
CA VAL A 98 21.86 11.59 -4.85
C VAL A 98 22.07 10.55 -5.95
N ARG A 99 22.94 9.56 -5.74
CA ARG A 99 23.18 8.49 -6.73
C ARG A 99 21.96 7.62 -6.96
N MET A 100 21.20 7.32 -5.90
CA MET A 100 19.92 6.60 -5.97
C MET A 100 18.92 7.31 -6.88
N LEU A 101 18.69 8.61 -6.65
CA LEU A 101 17.77 9.41 -7.46
C LEU A 101 18.26 9.55 -8.91
N ALA A 102 19.55 9.83 -9.11
CA ALA A 102 20.13 9.90 -10.45
C ALA A 102 19.99 8.58 -11.22
N ALA A 103 20.14 7.44 -10.54
CA ALA A 103 19.97 6.12 -11.13
C ALA A 103 18.52 5.86 -11.56
N HIS A 104 17.52 6.21 -10.72
CA HIS A 104 16.12 6.20 -11.12
C HIS A 104 15.85 7.07 -12.36
N ALA A 105 16.35 8.30 -12.37
CA ALA A 105 16.18 9.24 -13.49
C ALA A 105 16.87 8.78 -14.79
N THR A 106 17.76 7.79 -14.74
CA THR A 106 18.39 7.18 -15.91
C THR A 106 17.87 5.77 -16.21
N GLY A 107 16.86 5.27 -15.50
CA GLY A 107 16.28 3.94 -15.67
C GLY A 107 17.09 2.78 -15.06
N ASP A 108 18.13 3.06 -14.28
CA ASP A 108 18.95 2.05 -13.59
C ASP A 108 18.37 1.75 -12.20
N HIS A 109 17.18 1.15 -12.18
CA HIS A 109 16.45 0.85 -10.93
C HIS A 109 17.21 -0.15 -10.04
N ARG A 110 18.01 -1.05 -10.62
CA ARG A 110 18.88 -1.96 -9.87
C ARG A 110 19.89 -1.19 -9.04
N ARG A 111 20.65 -0.28 -9.67
CA ARG A 111 21.61 0.55 -8.95
C ARG A 111 20.93 1.43 -7.91
N ALA A 112 19.78 2.02 -8.27
CA ALA A 112 19.02 2.85 -7.34
C ALA A 112 18.65 2.06 -6.07
N TRP A 113 18.15 0.83 -6.24
CA TRP A 113 17.83 -0.07 -5.13
C TRP A 113 19.05 -0.43 -4.27
N CYS A 114 20.20 -0.74 -4.87
CA CYS A 114 21.43 -1.00 -4.11
C CYS A 114 21.89 0.21 -3.27
N GLU A 115 21.80 1.43 -3.82
CA GLU A 115 22.11 2.65 -3.06
C GLU A 115 21.09 2.87 -1.93
N ARG A 116 19.81 2.55 -2.16
CA ARG A 116 18.76 2.61 -1.13
C ARG A 116 19.03 1.62 0.01
N LEU A 117 19.35 0.37 -0.28
CA LEU A 117 19.72 -0.63 0.74
C LEU A 117 20.88 -0.14 1.62
N SER A 118 21.82 0.59 1.02
CA SER A 118 22.96 1.19 1.73
C SER A 118 22.61 2.40 2.59
N LEU A 119 21.37 2.92 2.49
CA LEU A 119 20.83 3.98 3.35
C LEU A 119 20.06 3.41 4.55
N ASP A 120 19.68 2.13 4.52
CA ASP A 120 18.97 1.51 5.64
C ASP A 120 19.85 1.52 6.90
N GLY A 121 19.29 2.03 8.00
CA GLY A 121 20.01 2.25 9.26
C GLY A 121 21.14 3.29 9.23
N ALA A 122 21.36 4.01 8.12
CA ALA A 122 22.44 4.98 8.02
C ALA A 122 22.17 6.23 8.87
N ARG A 123 23.19 6.71 9.58
CA ARG A 123 23.11 7.96 10.36
C ARG A 123 23.21 9.17 9.43
N VAL A 124 22.11 9.87 9.23
CA VAL A 124 22.06 11.08 8.40
C VAL A 124 22.33 12.32 9.25
N PRO A 125 23.25 13.22 8.85
CA PRO A 125 23.42 14.52 9.50
C PRO A 125 22.13 15.34 9.48
N ALA A 126 21.82 16.04 10.58
CA ALA A 126 20.55 16.77 10.73
C ALA A 126 20.28 17.79 9.60
N GLU A 127 21.34 18.46 9.12
CA GLU A 127 21.27 19.43 8.01
C GLU A 127 20.83 18.82 6.67
N HIS A 128 20.87 17.50 6.52
CA HIS A 128 20.51 16.78 5.29
C HIS A 128 19.35 15.79 5.49
N ALA A 129 18.77 15.71 6.70
CA ALA A 129 17.74 14.75 7.05
C ALA A 129 16.47 14.91 6.18
N GLU A 130 16.04 16.15 5.92
CA GLU A 130 14.87 16.43 5.07
C GLU A 130 15.10 15.97 3.63
N PHE A 131 16.27 16.26 3.07
CA PHE A 131 16.63 15.82 1.72
C PHE A 131 16.64 14.30 1.60
N VAL A 132 17.29 13.58 2.53
CA VAL A 132 17.34 12.11 2.47
C VAL A 132 15.95 11.51 2.66
N THR A 133 15.11 12.08 3.53
CA THR A 133 13.71 11.65 3.70
C THR A 133 12.92 11.82 2.40
N ALA A 134 13.04 12.99 1.75
CA ALA A 134 12.38 13.26 0.48
C ALA A 134 12.91 12.35 -0.64
N ALA A 135 14.22 12.06 -0.65
CA ALA A 135 14.83 11.14 -1.61
C ALA A 135 14.33 9.70 -1.45
N LEU A 136 14.21 9.20 -0.22
CA LEU A 136 13.64 7.88 0.05
C LEU A 136 12.18 7.79 -0.42
N ALA A 137 11.37 8.82 -0.14
CA ALA A 137 10.00 8.88 -0.63
C ALA A 137 9.92 8.92 -2.17
N ALA A 138 10.78 9.69 -2.83
CA ALA A 138 10.87 9.72 -4.29
C ALA A 138 11.32 8.37 -4.88
N SER A 139 12.22 7.65 -4.21
CA SER A 139 12.61 6.29 -4.59
C SER A 139 11.46 5.30 -4.42
N ASP A 140 10.67 5.41 -3.35
CA ASP A 140 9.47 4.58 -3.14
C ASP A 140 8.48 4.76 -4.29
N GLN A 141 8.20 6.00 -4.67
CA GLN A 141 7.35 6.31 -5.82
C GLN A 141 7.93 5.75 -7.12
N ALA A 142 9.23 5.90 -7.38
CA ALA A 142 9.87 5.40 -8.60
C ALA A 142 9.88 3.85 -8.69
N LEU A 143 9.85 3.16 -7.55
CA LEU A 143 9.75 1.70 -7.46
C LEU A 143 8.30 1.20 -7.52
N GLY A 144 7.31 2.09 -7.37
CA GLY A 144 5.89 1.74 -7.33
C GLY A 144 5.44 1.22 -5.95
N LEU A 145 6.15 1.60 -4.89
CA LEU A 145 5.78 1.25 -3.51
C LEU A 145 4.60 2.11 -3.08
N ALA A 146 3.51 1.46 -2.67
CA ALA A 146 2.30 2.13 -2.21
C ALA A 146 1.87 1.52 -0.88
N ARG A 147 1.81 2.34 0.18
CA ARG A 147 1.32 1.92 1.49
C ARG A 147 -0.20 1.88 1.48
N PRO A 148 -0.83 0.71 1.65
CA PRO A 148 -2.29 0.64 1.55
C PRO A 148 -2.93 1.30 2.76
N VAL A 149 -3.79 2.29 2.50
CA VAL A 149 -4.52 3.03 3.52
C VAL A 149 -5.93 2.43 3.64
N PRO A 150 -6.33 1.92 4.82
CA PRO A 150 -7.68 1.45 5.02
C PRO A 150 -8.72 2.57 4.83
N VAL A 151 -9.78 2.30 4.05
CA VAL A 151 -10.86 3.25 3.76
C VAL A 151 -12.16 2.75 4.39
N PRO A 152 -12.62 3.36 5.48
CA PRO A 152 -13.90 3.03 6.08
C PRO A 152 -15.06 3.72 5.34
N THR A 153 -16.18 2.99 5.19
CA THR A 153 -17.44 3.49 4.65
C THR A 153 -18.57 3.09 5.60
N ALA A 154 -19.44 4.05 5.92
CA ALA A 154 -20.57 3.84 6.79
C ALA A 154 -21.78 4.65 6.29
N PRO A 155 -23.01 4.34 6.78
CA PRO A 155 -24.17 5.21 6.63
C PRO A 155 -23.92 6.59 7.26
N GLY A 156 -24.92 7.47 7.13
CA GLY A 156 -24.86 8.84 7.65
C GLY A 156 -24.30 8.92 9.07
N ALA A 157 -23.51 9.96 9.30
CA ALA A 157 -22.84 10.23 10.55
C ALA A 157 -23.53 11.37 11.28
N TYR A 158 -23.64 11.25 12.60
CA TYR A 158 -24.03 12.38 13.43
C TYR A 158 -22.86 13.36 13.50
N THR A 159 -23.11 14.61 13.09
CA THR A 159 -22.12 15.71 13.06
C THR A 159 -20.84 15.34 12.30
N ASP A 160 -19.68 15.56 12.90
CA ASP A 160 -18.34 15.31 12.37
C ASP A 160 -17.80 13.92 12.76
N HIS A 161 -18.62 13.03 13.33
CA HIS A 161 -18.25 11.65 13.66
C HIS A 161 -18.25 10.74 12.43
N LEU A 162 -17.45 11.11 11.43
CA LEU A 162 -17.40 10.49 10.12
C LEU A 162 -16.79 9.08 10.16
N ALA A 163 -17.09 8.29 9.11
CA ALA A 163 -16.59 6.92 8.96
C ALA A 163 -15.05 6.82 9.08
N ALA A 164 -14.32 7.84 8.63
CA ALA A 164 -12.86 7.92 8.73
C ALA A 164 -12.31 7.63 10.14
N ARG A 165 -13.06 8.01 11.19
CA ARG A 165 -12.69 7.76 12.59
C ARG A 165 -12.73 6.28 12.99
N MET A 166 -13.26 5.39 12.15
CA MET A 166 -13.25 3.95 12.42
C MET A 166 -11.88 3.31 12.22
N ALA A 167 -10.93 4.00 11.58
CA ALA A 167 -9.63 3.43 11.21
C ALA A 167 -8.50 4.49 11.27
N ASP A 168 -8.66 5.51 12.12
CA ASP A 168 -7.68 6.61 12.25
C ASP A 168 -6.56 6.34 13.27
N GLY A 169 -6.67 5.24 14.03
CA GLY A 169 -5.69 4.84 15.03
C GLY A 169 -5.87 5.52 16.39
N ASP A 170 -6.87 6.38 16.58
CA ASP A 170 -7.17 7.03 17.86
C ASP A 170 -8.50 6.53 18.44
N THR A 171 -8.39 5.61 19.40
CA THR A 171 -9.56 5.07 20.13
C THR A 171 -10.37 6.10 20.94
N ARG A 172 -9.96 7.37 20.99
CA ARG A 172 -10.73 8.47 21.59
C ARG A 172 -11.72 9.09 20.60
N THR A 173 -11.46 9.01 19.31
CA THR A 173 -12.41 9.41 18.27
C THR A 173 -13.35 8.23 17.98
N PHE A 174 -14.43 8.50 17.26
CA PHE A 174 -15.37 7.47 16.83
C PHE A 174 -16.23 7.95 15.68
N TYR A 175 -16.61 7.00 14.81
CA TYR A 175 -17.79 7.13 13.99
C TYR A 175 -19.04 7.00 14.85
N TRP A 176 -20.04 7.83 14.61
CA TRP A 176 -21.33 7.76 15.29
C TRP A 176 -22.44 7.82 14.26
N SER A 177 -23.25 6.78 14.20
CA SER A 177 -24.39 6.72 13.28
C SER A 177 -25.38 7.85 13.57
N ASP A 178 -25.99 8.42 12.53
CA ASP A 178 -27.06 9.43 12.64
C ASP A 178 -28.45 8.86 13.00
N GLY A 179 -28.51 7.56 13.31
CA GLY A 179 -29.72 6.85 13.68
C GLY A 179 -29.42 5.45 14.20
N ALA A 180 -30.45 4.76 14.70
CA ALA A 180 -30.28 3.40 15.16
C ALA A 180 -30.09 2.42 13.98
N PRO A 181 -29.11 1.50 14.03
CA PRO A 181 -28.91 0.52 12.97
C PRO A 181 -30.16 -0.30 12.67
N THR A 182 -30.44 -0.49 11.37
CA THR A 182 -31.53 -1.32 10.85
C THR A 182 -31.01 -2.64 10.30
N THR A 183 -31.89 -3.64 10.18
CA THR A 183 -31.53 -4.96 9.64
C THR A 183 -30.85 -4.83 8.26
N GLY A 184 -29.67 -5.42 8.12
CA GLY A 184 -28.90 -5.43 6.87
C GLY A 184 -27.96 -4.24 6.70
N GLN A 185 -28.03 -3.22 7.56
CA GLN A 185 -27.14 -2.05 7.50
C GLN A 185 -25.68 -2.44 7.76
N GLN A 186 -24.76 -1.80 7.03
CA GLN A 186 -23.37 -2.23 6.90
C GLN A 186 -22.40 -1.09 7.19
N TYR A 187 -21.27 -1.42 7.81
CA TYR A 187 -20.15 -0.53 8.09
C TYR A 187 -18.89 -1.26 7.64
N VAL A 188 -18.24 -0.76 6.60
CA VAL A 188 -17.23 -1.48 5.81
C VAL A 188 -15.88 -0.82 6.00
N LEU A 189 -14.82 -1.62 6.03
CA LEU A 189 -13.43 -1.19 5.94
C LEU A 189 -12.79 -1.90 4.73
N ASP A 190 -12.43 -1.15 3.69
CA ASP A 190 -11.58 -1.64 2.60
C ASP A 190 -10.12 -1.47 3.02
N LEU A 191 -9.33 -2.54 3.03
CA LEU A 191 -7.91 -2.54 3.37
C LEU A 191 -7.02 -2.07 2.21
N GLY A 192 -7.62 -1.75 1.06
CA GLY A 192 -6.97 -1.26 -0.16
C GLY A 192 -6.45 -2.38 -1.06
N ARG A 193 -6.04 -3.51 -0.47
CA ARG A 193 -5.62 -4.72 -1.18
C ARG A 193 -5.98 -5.97 -0.40
N VAL A 194 -5.89 -7.11 -1.06
CA VAL A 194 -5.99 -8.41 -0.41
C VAL A 194 -4.69 -8.64 0.36
N ARG A 195 -4.81 -8.93 1.65
CA ARG A 195 -3.67 -9.19 2.51
C ARG A 195 -3.95 -10.31 3.52
N PRO A 196 -2.93 -11.07 3.94
CA PRO A 196 -3.09 -12.05 4.99
C PRO A 196 -3.32 -11.33 6.33
N VAL A 197 -4.38 -11.71 7.04
CA VAL A 197 -4.78 -11.13 8.33
C VAL A 197 -4.80 -12.23 9.39
N GLU A 198 -4.22 -11.98 10.56
CA GLU A 198 -4.25 -12.91 11.70
C GLU A 198 -5.35 -12.61 12.71
N ARG A 199 -5.62 -11.32 12.93
CA ARG A 199 -6.56 -10.87 13.95
C ARG A 199 -7.29 -9.63 13.49
N VAL A 200 -8.56 -9.57 13.82
CA VAL A 200 -9.39 -8.37 13.69
C VAL A 200 -10.01 -8.02 15.03
N ALA A 201 -10.11 -6.72 15.33
CA ALA A 201 -10.76 -6.22 16.51
C ALA A 201 -11.61 -5.00 16.18
N VAL A 202 -12.76 -4.88 16.83
CA VAL A 202 -13.68 -3.75 16.69
C VAL A 202 -13.99 -3.22 18.09
N ALA A 203 -13.73 -1.95 18.29
CA ALA A 203 -14.05 -1.19 19.49
C ALA A 203 -15.29 -0.33 19.23
N MET A 204 -16.32 -0.48 20.06
CA MET A 204 -17.62 0.16 19.94
C MET A 204 -18.09 0.79 21.25
N GLY A 205 -19.06 1.70 21.17
CA GLY A 205 -19.55 2.51 22.29
C GLY A 205 -18.55 3.59 22.68
N THR A 206 -18.88 4.41 23.67
CA THR A 206 -17.94 5.39 24.27
C THR A 206 -18.11 5.39 25.79
N ALA A 207 -17.25 6.11 26.51
CA ALA A 207 -17.40 6.25 27.97
C ALA A 207 -18.75 6.90 28.34
N GLN A 208 -19.20 7.88 27.55
CA GLN A 208 -20.46 8.60 27.74
C GLN A 208 -21.67 7.88 27.14
N ARG A 209 -21.43 6.94 26.21
CA ARG A 209 -22.46 6.15 25.51
C ARG A 209 -22.02 4.68 25.41
N PRO A 210 -21.93 3.96 26.55
CA PRO A 210 -21.42 2.58 26.55
C PRO A 210 -22.39 1.58 25.89
N LEU A 211 -23.64 1.99 25.69
CA LEU A 211 -24.71 1.19 25.09
C LEU A 211 -24.82 1.35 23.57
N ASP A 212 -24.05 2.26 22.97
CA ASP A 212 -24.04 2.54 21.53
C ASP A 212 -23.13 1.53 20.80
N VAL A 213 -23.51 0.27 20.91
CA VAL A 213 -22.82 -0.90 20.37
C VAL A 213 -23.75 -1.68 19.46
N LEU A 214 -23.20 -2.44 18.51
CA LEU A 214 -24.01 -3.29 17.63
C LEU A 214 -24.41 -4.57 18.37
N ARG A 215 -25.69 -4.69 18.73
CA ARG A 215 -26.20 -5.76 19.61
C ARG A 215 -26.49 -7.06 18.89
N SER A 216 -27.05 -6.96 17.69
CA SER A 216 -27.38 -8.09 16.85
C SER A 216 -26.74 -7.87 15.49
N GLY A 217 -25.60 -8.51 15.28
CA GLY A 217 -24.86 -8.38 14.04
C GLY A 217 -23.79 -9.43 13.85
N VAL A 218 -23.08 -9.31 12.74
CA VAL A 218 -21.93 -10.13 12.41
C VAL A 218 -20.77 -9.24 11.98
N LEU A 219 -19.56 -9.65 12.34
CA LEU A 219 -18.34 -9.24 11.67
C LEU A 219 -18.07 -10.25 10.56
N GLU A 220 -17.90 -9.75 9.34
CA GLU A 220 -17.66 -10.52 8.13
C GLU A 220 -16.38 -10.06 7.45
N GLY A 221 -15.72 -10.99 6.77
CA GLY A 221 -14.56 -10.72 5.92
C GLY A 221 -14.84 -11.14 4.47
N SER A 222 -14.18 -10.46 3.54
CA SER A 222 -14.29 -10.74 2.10
C SER A 222 -13.00 -10.37 1.36
N VAL A 223 -12.74 -11.05 0.25
CA VAL A 223 -11.65 -10.76 -0.70
C VAL A 223 -12.16 -9.86 -1.84
N ASP A 224 -13.41 -10.04 -2.26
CA ASP A 224 -14.01 -9.45 -3.48
C ASP A 224 -15.07 -8.37 -3.18
N GLY A 225 -15.48 -8.21 -1.92
CA GLY A 225 -16.56 -7.31 -1.51
C GLY A 225 -17.97 -7.83 -1.83
N VAL A 226 -18.10 -8.99 -2.45
CA VAL A 226 -19.36 -9.59 -2.90
C VAL A 226 -19.68 -10.84 -2.10
N THR A 227 -18.70 -11.72 -1.93
CA THR A 227 -18.79 -12.97 -1.18
C THR A 227 -18.25 -12.75 0.23
N TRP A 228 -19.11 -12.91 1.23
CA TRP A 228 -18.79 -12.60 2.62
C TRP A 228 -18.83 -13.84 3.49
N THR A 229 -17.79 -14.01 4.31
CA THR A 229 -17.72 -15.08 5.30
C THR A 229 -17.85 -14.50 6.70
N THR A 230 -18.73 -15.09 7.53
CA THR A 230 -18.86 -14.69 8.93
C THR A 230 -17.58 -15.02 9.69
N VAL A 231 -16.94 -13.99 10.24
CA VAL A 231 -15.77 -14.08 11.12
C VAL A 231 -16.20 -14.27 12.57
N ARG A 232 -17.17 -13.46 13.03
CA ARG A 232 -17.64 -13.48 14.42
C ARG A 232 -19.08 -12.98 14.51
N ARG A 233 -19.89 -13.62 15.35
CA ARG A 233 -21.20 -13.09 15.74
C ARG A 233 -21.01 -12.03 16.83
N LEU A 234 -21.72 -10.91 16.70
CA LEU A 234 -21.71 -9.83 17.67
C LEU A 234 -22.80 -10.09 18.71
N THR A 235 -22.45 -9.93 19.98
CA THR A 235 -23.32 -10.18 21.14
C THR A 235 -23.51 -8.92 21.99
N GLY A 236 -23.33 -7.73 21.39
CA GLY A 236 -23.50 -6.45 22.08
C GLY A 236 -22.41 -6.07 23.07
N HIS A 237 -21.20 -6.64 22.92
CA HIS A 237 -20.04 -6.20 23.69
C HIS A 237 -19.40 -4.96 23.06
N ALA A 238 -18.85 -4.09 23.91
CA ALA A 238 -18.11 -2.90 23.48
C ALA A 238 -16.80 -3.22 22.74
N THR A 239 -16.26 -4.42 22.89
CA THR A 239 -15.11 -4.88 22.11
C THR A 239 -15.38 -6.29 21.61
N VAL A 240 -15.14 -6.50 20.32
CA VAL A 240 -15.19 -7.83 19.70
C VAL A 240 -13.88 -8.05 18.97
N ALA A 241 -13.29 -9.24 19.16
CA ALA A 241 -12.11 -9.65 18.43
C ALA A 241 -12.27 -11.07 17.88
N ALA A 242 -11.55 -11.35 16.81
CA ALA A 242 -11.40 -12.68 16.25
C ALA A 242 -9.94 -12.92 15.88
N ASP A 243 -9.36 -13.97 16.46
CA ASP A 243 -8.07 -14.53 16.06
C ASP A 243 -8.33 -15.70 15.11
N PHE A 244 -7.64 -15.73 13.98
CA PHE A 244 -7.86 -16.75 12.97
C PHE A 244 -7.02 -18.02 13.17
N GLY A 245 -5.99 -17.97 14.02
CA GLY A 245 -5.03 -19.06 14.27
C GLY A 245 -4.03 -19.22 13.12
N ALA A 246 -4.52 -19.31 11.89
CA ALA A 246 -3.75 -19.13 10.66
C ALA A 246 -4.24 -17.88 9.94
N ALA A 247 -3.33 -17.14 9.29
CA ALA A 247 -3.70 -15.93 8.57
C ALA A 247 -4.74 -16.24 7.46
N ARG A 248 -5.69 -15.33 7.27
CA ARG A 248 -6.72 -15.40 6.23
C ARG A 248 -6.60 -14.21 5.30
N ASP A 249 -6.68 -14.46 4.00
CA ASP A 249 -6.64 -13.41 3.01
C ASP A 249 -7.94 -12.62 3.02
N LEU A 250 -7.83 -11.31 3.24
CA LEU A 250 -8.96 -10.38 3.33
C LEU A 250 -8.59 -9.06 2.64
N ARG A 251 -9.57 -8.47 1.96
CA ARG A 251 -9.52 -7.06 1.52
C ARG A 251 -10.57 -6.23 2.25
N TYR A 252 -11.73 -6.80 2.51
CA TYR A 252 -12.83 -6.08 3.13
C TYR A 252 -13.20 -6.69 4.48
N LEU A 253 -13.48 -5.82 5.43
CA LEU A 253 -14.16 -6.16 6.68
C LEU A 253 -15.48 -5.42 6.74
N ARG A 254 -16.50 -6.06 7.32
CA ARG A 254 -17.82 -5.47 7.46
C ARG A 254 -18.44 -5.84 8.79
N LEU A 255 -18.94 -4.83 9.50
CA LEU A 255 -19.97 -5.02 10.51
C LEU A 255 -21.33 -4.95 9.82
N ARG A 256 -22.18 -5.95 10.01
CA ARG A 256 -23.54 -5.98 9.46
C ARG A 256 -24.56 -6.25 10.55
N ALA A 257 -25.53 -5.36 10.68
CA ALA A 257 -26.67 -5.56 11.58
C ALA A 257 -27.53 -6.72 11.07
N THR A 258 -27.85 -7.69 11.93
CA THR A 258 -28.74 -8.83 11.61
C THR A 258 -30.16 -8.62 12.10
N ALA A 259 -30.38 -7.63 12.96
CA ALA A 259 -31.68 -7.15 13.38
C ALA A 259 -31.59 -5.65 13.67
N GLY A 260 -32.73 -4.94 13.63
CA GLY A 260 -32.80 -3.56 14.08
C GLY A 260 -32.59 -3.42 15.59
N GLN A 261 -32.10 -2.26 16.02
CA GLN A 261 -31.95 -1.92 17.45
C GLN A 261 -32.46 -0.51 17.76
N ARG A 262 -32.51 -0.14 19.05
CA ARG A 262 -32.94 1.20 19.49
C ARG A 262 -31.78 2.16 19.74
N HIS A 263 -30.64 1.62 20.17
CA HIS A 263 -29.44 2.42 20.41
C HIS A 263 -28.72 2.72 19.10
N TRP A 264 -28.08 3.87 19.03
CA TRP A 264 -27.18 4.21 17.93
C TRP A 264 -25.93 3.33 17.99
N LEU A 265 -25.09 3.42 16.97
CA LEU A 265 -23.81 2.72 16.92
C LEU A 265 -22.67 3.75 16.94
N ALA A 266 -21.80 3.62 17.93
CA ALA A 266 -20.50 4.27 17.94
C ALA A 266 -19.42 3.22 17.65
N VAL A 267 -18.58 3.43 16.63
CA VAL A 267 -17.40 2.60 16.35
C VAL A 267 -16.17 3.47 16.55
N ARG A 268 -15.38 3.15 17.58
CA ARG A 268 -14.14 3.86 17.91
C ARG A 268 -12.99 3.47 17.00
N GLU A 269 -12.84 2.18 16.73
CA GLU A 269 -11.68 1.68 15.98
C GLU A 269 -11.95 0.28 15.43
N ILE A 270 -11.46 0.02 14.22
CA ILE A 270 -11.36 -1.30 13.61
C ILE A 270 -9.88 -1.57 13.36
N THR A 271 -9.30 -2.41 14.22
CA THR A 271 -7.88 -2.78 14.13
C THR A 271 -7.71 -4.10 13.40
N VAL A 272 -6.74 -4.14 12.49
CA VAL A 272 -6.33 -5.34 11.76
C VAL A 272 -4.88 -5.63 12.10
N ARG A 273 -4.60 -6.86 12.54
CA ARG A 273 -3.24 -7.37 12.65
C ARG A 273 -2.92 -8.19 11.40
N PRO A 274 -1.99 -7.73 10.55
CA PRO A 274 -1.57 -8.49 9.38
C PRO A 274 -0.83 -9.77 9.79
N GLY A 275 -0.82 -10.75 8.90
CA GLY A 275 0.06 -11.90 9.01
C GLY A 275 1.46 -11.63 8.45
N PRO A 276 2.47 -12.46 8.77
CA PRO A 276 3.86 -12.20 8.41
C PRO A 276 4.11 -12.01 6.92
N ALA A 277 3.37 -12.70 6.04
CA ALA A 277 3.54 -12.57 4.59
C ALA A 277 3.08 -11.21 4.03
N ASP A 278 2.37 -10.41 4.82
CA ASP A 278 1.93 -9.06 4.44
C ASP A 278 3.11 -8.11 4.19
N VAL A 279 4.23 -8.31 4.88
CA VAL A 279 5.47 -7.50 4.74
C VAL A 279 6.04 -7.47 3.32
N TYR A 280 5.65 -8.42 2.46
CA TYR A 280 6.10 -8.42 1.08
C TYR A 280 5.29 -7.47 0.19
N THR A 281 4.21 -6.86 0.69
CA THR A 281 3.33 -5.95 -0.06
C THR A 281 2.86 -4.75 0.77
N ASP A 282 3.46 -4.50 1.94
CA ASP A 282 2.99 -3.46 2.86
C ASP A 282 3.41 -2.04 2.43
N GLY A 283 4.23 -1.93 1.38
CA GLY A 283 4.79 -0.68 0.88
C GLY A 283 5.89 -0.12 1.79
N ASP A 284 6.45 -0.95 2.68
CA ASP A 284 7.60 -0.63 3.50
C ASP A 284 8.78 -1.59 3.21
N PRO A 285 9.72 -1.21 2.33
CA PRO A 285 10.84 -2.06 1.96
C PRO A 285 11.81 -2.39 3.11
N THR A 286 11.62 -1.82 4.30
CA THR A 286 12.45 -2.09 5.48
C THR A 286 11.95 -3.27 6.32
N THR A 287 10.72 -3.75 6.11
CA THR A 287 10.07 -4.79 6.95
C THR A 287 10.24 -6.23 6.44
N GLY A 288 10.93 -6.42 5.31
CA GLY A 288 11.03 -7.70 4.63
C GLY A 288 11.53 -8.88 5.47
N LEU A 289 11.27 -10.08 4.97
CA LEU A 289 11.56 -11.33 5.66
C LEU A 289 12.49 -12.23 4.82
N ARG A 290 13.36 -12.94 5.54
CA ARG A 290 14.18 -14.00 4.98
C ARG A 290 13.50 -15.36 5.14
N GLY A 291 13.35 -16.08 4.03
CA GLY A 291 12.68 -17.38 4.03
C GLY A 291 12.99 -18.22 2.79
N ARG A 292 12.30 -19.37 2.65
CA ARG A 292 12.40 -20.21 1.44
C ARG A 292 11.42 -19.82 0.34
N ALA A 293 10.35 -19.14 0.73
CA ALA A 293 9.33 -18.62 -0.14
C ALA A 293 8.78 -17.31 0.41
N ALA A 294 8.44 -16.40 -0.48
CA ALA A 294 7.64 -15.21 -0.21
C ALA A 294 6.40 -15.30 -1.11
N GLU A 295 5.23 -15.45 -0.52
CA GLU A 295 3.95 -15.60 -1.25
C GLU A 295 3.02 -14.46 -0.89
N VAL A 296 2.39 -13.87 -1.91
CA VAL A 296 1.49 -12.73 -1.78
C VAL A 296 0.18 -13.03 -2.53
N PRO A 297 -0.98 -12.93 -1.86
CA PRO A 297 -2.27 -13.09 -2.50
C PRO A 297 -2.65 -11.80 -3.26
N LEU A 298 -3.21 -11.95 -4.45
CA LEU A 298 -3.88 -10.86 -5.19
C LEU A 298 -5.40 -10.92 -4.98
N GLY A 299 -5.90 -12.10 -4.62
CA GLY A 299 -7.29 -12.39 -4.30
C GLY A 299 -8.11 -12.75 -5.53
N THR A 300 -8.55 -11.77 -6.32
CA THR A 300 -9.21 -12.05 -7.59
C THR A 300 -8.18 -12.12 -8.71
N ALA A 301 -8.35 -13.07 -9.62
CA ALA A 301 -7.41 -13.21 -10.72
C ALA A 301 -7.45 -12.00 -11.66
N GLU A 302 -6.29 -11.41 -11.92
CA GLU A 302 -6.12 -10.25 -12.79
C GLU A 302 -4.96 -10.46 -13.75
N ALA A 303 -4.95 -9.75 -14.88
CA ALA A 303 -3.86 -9.80 -15.85
C ALA A 303 -2.67 -9.01 -15.31
N ILE A 304 -1.50 -9.67 -15.22
CA ILE A 304 -0.26 -9.08 -14.71
C ILE A 304 0.69 -8.82 -15.87
N ASP A 305 1.17 -7.58 -16.02
CA ASP A 305 2.17 -7.25 -17.02
C ASP A 305 3.60 -7.41 -16.49
N ARG A 306 3.86 -6.91 -15.28
CA ARG A 306 5.20 -6.98 -14.66
C ARG A 306 5.16 -7.28 -13.17
N ILE A 307 6.22 -7.93 -12.72
CA ILE A 307 6.49 -8.20 -11.29
C ILE A 307 7.89 -7.70 -10.98
N VAL A 308 7.97 -6.73 -10.06
CA VAL A 308 9.24 -6.25 -9.51
C VAL A 308 9.43 -6.87 -8.13
N VAL A 309 10.56 -7.55 -7.93
CA VAL A 309 10.97 -8.06 -6.63
C VAL A 309 12.14 -7.23 -6.12
N LEU A 310 11.93 -6.61 -4.97
CA LEU A 310 12.96 -5.94 -4.19
C LEU A 310 13.45 -6.92 -3.14
N ALA A 311 14.74 -7.22 -3.16
CA ALA A 311 15.37 -8.18 -2.27
C ALA A 311 16.54 -7.53 -1.51
N GLY A 312 16.84 -8.07 -0.34
CA GLY A 312 17.93 -7.61 0.50
C GLY A 312 19.32 -7.98 -0.06
N PRO A 313 20.38 -7.43 0.55
CA PRO A 313 21.75 -7.71 0.13
C PRO A 313 22.06 -9.21 0.24
N ASP A 314 22.94 -9.69 -0.64
CA ASP A 314 23.38 -11.08 -0.72
C ASP A 314 22.28 -12.11 -1.03
N THR A 315 21.11 -11.65 -1.50
CA THR A 315 20.04 -12.56 -1.92
C THR A 315 20.48 -13.39 -3.12
N PRO A 316 20.44 -14.73 -3.04
CA PRO A 316 20.90 -15.58 -4.13
C PRO A 316 20.01 -15.45 -5.36
N ALA A 317 20.65 -15.34 -6.53
CA ALA A 317 19.97 -15.40 -7.82
C ALA A 317 19.39 -16.81 -8.10
N GLY A 318 18.46 -16.88 -9.04
CA GLY A 318 17.94 -18.16 -9.56
C GLY A 318 16.69 -18.71 -8.89
N ALA A 319 16.26 -18.13 -7.76
CA ALA A 319 14.94 -18.38 -7.18
C ALA A 319 13.86 -18.07 -8.24
N LYS A 320 12.81 -18.89 -8.30
CA LYS A 320 11.75 -18.73 -9.29
C LYS A 320 10.80 -17.63 -8.85
N VAL A 321 10.42 -16.77 -9.79
CA VAL A 321 9.28 -15.86 -9.66
C VAL A 321 8.12 -16.54 -10.39
N GLU A 322 7.05 -16.82 -9.66
CA GLU A 322 5.92 -17.61 -10.14
C GLU A 322 4.60 -16.87 -9.88
N VAL A 323 3.63 -17.14 -10.76
CA VAL A 323 2.25 -16.67 -10.63
C VAL A 323 1.32 -17.85 -10.47
N ARG A 324 0.23 -17.68 -9.72
CA ARG A 324 -0.78 -18.73 -9.49
C ARG A 324 -1.98 -18.52 -10.39
N ASP A 325 -2.33 -19.53 -11.19
CA ASP A 325 -3.54 -19.50 -12.01
C ASP A 325 -4.81 -19.76 -11.18
N GLN A 326 -5.98 -19.58 -11.79
CA GLN A 326 -7.28 -19.82 -11.15
C GLN A 326 -7.54 -21.29 -10.76
N ALA A 327 -6.78 -22.24 -11.32
CA ALA A 327 -6.84 -23.65 -10.96
C ALA A 327 -5.92 -23.98 -9.76
N GLY A 328 -5.16 -23.00 -9.26
CA GLY A 328 -4.19 -23.16 -8.18
C GLY A 328 -2.80 -23.62 -8.63
N GLY A 329 -2.56 -23.70 -9.94
CA GLY A 329 -1.28 -24.06 -10.53
C GLY A 329 -0.28 -22.91 -10.51
N TRP A 330 0.96 -23.20 -10.08
CA TRP A 330 2.05 -22.22 -10.08
C TRP A 330 2.89 -22.31 -11.36
N HIS A 331 3.05 -21.18 -12.05
CA HIS A 331 3.79 -21.07 -13.31
C HIS A 331 4.96 -20.10 -13.18
N THR A 332 6.15 -20.53 -13.60
CA THR A 332 7.34 -19.67 -13.57
C THR A 332 7.29 -18.63 -14.68
N VAL A 333 7.33 -17.34 -14.30
CA VAL A 333 7.40 -16.20 -15.21
C VAL A 333 8.81 -15.60 -15.29
N GLY A 334 9.65 -15.87 -14.29
CA GLY A 334 11.04 -15.42 -14.29
C GLY A 334 11.86 -15.98 -13.15
N ARG A 335 13.04 -15.40 -12.94
CA ARG A 335 13.96 -15.77 -11.86
C ARG A 335 14.58 -14.54 -11.24
N LEU A 336 14.87 -14.61 -9.93
CA LEU A 336 15.63 -13.57 -9.24
C LEU A 336 17.00 -13.37 -9.90
N GLY A 337 17.33 -12.11 -10.14
CA GLY A 337 18.60 -11.65 -10.69
C GLY A 337 19.51 -10.97 -9.68
N GLY A 338 19.22 -11.10 -8.37
CA GLY A 338 19.90 -10.42 -7.27
C GLY A 338 18.93 -9.58 -6.43
N GLU A 339 19.42 -8.45 -5.91
CA GLU A 339 18.69 -7.52 -5.04
C GLU A 339 17.53 -6.83 -5.75
N TYR A 340 17.63 -6.65 -7.07
CA TYR A 340 16.56 -6.10 -7.89
C TYR A 340 16.29 -7.01 -9.08
N THR A 341 15.03 -7.43 -9.18
CA THR A 341 14.53 -8.25 -10.28
C THR A 341 13.26 -7.63 -10.83
N ASP A 342 13.18 -7.48 -12.14
CA ASP A 342 11.99 -7.01 -12.83
C ASP A 342 11.68 -8.02 -13.95
N VAL A 343 10.50 -8.63 -13.87
CA VAL A 343 10.07 -9.75 -14.70
C VAL A 343 8.81 -9.38 -15.46
N GLU A 344 8.82 -9.64 -16.77
CA GLU A 344 7.60 -9.58 -17.59
C GLU A 344 6.73 -10.82 -17.35
N ALA A 345 5.52 -10.60 -16.88
CA ALA A 345 4.48 -11.63 -16.77
C ALA A 345 3.61 -11.72 -18.03
N ARG A 346 3.74 -10.77 -18.96
CA ARG A 346 3.14 -10.79 -20.32
C ARG A 346 1.62 -10.98 -20.33
N GLY A 347 0.92 -10.34 -19.38
CA GLY A 347 -0.53 -10.41 -19.25
C GLY A 347 -1.02 -11.73 -18.64
N ALA A 348 -0.18 -12.49 -17.94
CA ALA A 348 -0.59 -13.70 -17.24
C ALA A 348 -1.73 -13.40 -16.26
N VAL A 349 -2.83 -14.13 -16.35
CA VAL A 349 -3.97 -13.98 -15.44
C VAL A 349 -3.73 -14.81 -14.19
N ALA A 350 -3.60 -14.17 -13.04
CA ALA A 350 -3.19 -14.81 -11.81
C ALA A 350 -3.82 -14.18 -10.56
N ASP A 351 -3.97 -14.99 -9.50
CA ASP A 351 -4.56 -14.59 -8.22
C ASP A 351 -3.56 -14.59 -7.04
N GLY A 352 -2.28 -14.88 -7.34
CA GLY A 352 -1.19 -14.89 -6.38
C GLY A 352 0.18 -14.83 -7.07
N VAL A 353 1.16 -14.28 -6.36
CA VAL A 353 2.56 -14.24 -6.79
C VAL A 353 3.42 -14.84 -5.70
N ARG A 354 4.48 -15.55 -6.09
CA ARG A 354 5.50 -15.97 -5.15
C ARG A 354 6.91 -15.90 -5.71
N VAL A 355 7.85 -15.77 -4.79
CA VAL A 355 9.26 -16.02 -5.04
C VAL A 355 9.64 -17.25 -4.24
N VAL A 356 10.24 -18.27 -4.88
CA VAL A 356 10.52 -19.56 -4.23
C VAL A 356 11.88 -20.12 -4.63
N LEU A 357 12.61 -20.63 -3.65
CA LEU A 357 13.86 -21.35 -3.91
C LEU A 357 13.56 -22.73 -4.52
N PRO A 358 14.27 -23.15 -5.59
CA PRO A 358 14.11 -24.48 -6.16
C PRO A 358 14.38 -25.59 -5.13
N VAL A 359 13.58 -26.65 -5.19
CA VAL A 359 13.81 -27.86 -4.39
C VAL A 359 15.12 -28.50 -4.86
N GLY A 360 16.11 -28.64 -3.97
CA GLY A 360 17.40 -29.31 -4.25
C GLY A 360 18.67 -28.50 -3.96
N GLN A 361 18.59 -27.19 -3.69
CA GLN A 361 19.77 -26.39 -3.26
C GLN A 361 19.98 -26.36 -1.74
N ALA A 362 19.61 -27.45 -1.05
CA ALA A 362 19.96 -27.62 0.36
C ALA A 362 21.37 -28.23 0.45
N GLY A 363 22.37 -27.40 0.77
CA GLY A 363 23.63 -27.87 1.34
C GLY A 363 24.87 -27.73 0.47
N VAL A 364 25.52 -26.57 0.58
CA VAL A 364 26.97 -26.54 0.78
C VAL A 364 27.20 -25.96 2.17
N ARG A 365 27.97 -26.67 3.00
CA ARG A 365 28.09 -26.46 4.45
C ARG A 365 28.47 -25.03 4.83
N GLY A 366 27.75 -24.50 5.83
CA GLY A 366 28.16 -23.36 6.64
C GLY A 366 27.26 -22.14 6.49
N VAL A 367 26.65 -21.73 7.61
CA VAL A 367 25.82 -20.53 7.84
C VAL A 367 24.33 -20.70 7.54
N ASP A 368 23.52 -20.33 8.53
CA ASP A 368 22.05 -20.24 8.54
C ASP A 368 21.50 -19.18 7.53
N SER A 369 22.09 -19.04 6.35
CA SER A 369 21.89 -17.96 5.38
C SER A 369 21.20 -18.37 4.06
N THR A 370 20.64 -19.58 3.97
CA THR A 370 20.16 -20.17 2.69
C THR A 370 18.78 -19.70 2.20
N GLY A 371 18.26 -18.59 2.72
CA GLY A 371 16.95 -18.04 2.35
C GLY A 371 17.04 -16.86 1.38
N ILE A 372 15.96 -16.60 0.64
CA ILE A 372 15.75 -15.33 -0.06
C ILE A 372 15.30 -14.27 0.94
N ASP A 373 15.94 -13.10 0.95
CA ASP A 373 15.52 -11.93 1.73
C ASP A 373 14.64 -11.07 0.83
N VAL A 374 13.32 -11.26 0.87
CA VAL A 374 12.38 -10.49 0.06
C VAL A 374 11.89 -9.29 0.86
N ARG A 375 12.12 -8.10 0.33
CA ARG A 375 11.72 -6.81 0.91
C ARG A 375 10.37 -6.35 0.41
N GLU A 376 10.09 -6.51 -0.87
CA GLU A 376 8.78 -6.18 -1.45
C GLU A 376 8.59 -6.94 -2.78
N ILE A 377 7.34 -7.27 -3.09
CA ILE A 377 6.87 -7.72 -4.39
C ILE A 377 5.85 -6.69 -4.91
N VAL A 378 6.25 -5.92 -5.91
CA VAL A 378 5.37 -4.96 -6.59
C VAL A 378 4.81 -5.61 -7.85
N VAL A 379 3.49 -5.76 -7.89
CA VAL A 379 2.75 -6.33 -9.03
C VAL A 379 2.15 -5.19 -9.84
N ARG A 380 2.40 -5.19 -11.16
CA ARG A 380 1.85 -4.20 -12.09
C ARG A 380 0.82 -4.89 -12.99
N PRO A 381 -0.46 -4.48 -12.93
CA PRO A 381 -1.49 -5.05 -13.80
C PRO A 381 -1.23 -4.67 -15.26
N ALA A 382 -1.79 -5.44 -16.19
CA ALA A 382 -1.83 -5.07 -17.60
C ALA A 382 -2.79 -3.90 -17.83
N GLU A 383 -2.35 -2.91 -18.61
CA GLU A 383 -3.17 -1.76 -19.03
C GLU A 383 -4.26 -2.13 -20.03
#